data_AF-A0A6C0DNW8-F1
#
_entry.id   AF-A0A6C0DNW8-F1
#
_cell.length_a   1.000
_cell.length_b   1.000
_cell.length_c   1.000
_cell.angle_alpha   90.00
_cell.angle_beta   90.00
_cell.angle_gamma   90.00
#
_symmetry.space_group_name_H-M   'P 1'
#
loop_
_entity.id
_entity.type
_entity.pdbx_description
1 polymer ?
#
loop_
_entity_poly.entity_id
_entity_poly.type
_entity_poly.pdbx_seq_one_letter_code
_entity_poly.pdbx_strand_id
1 'polypeptide(L)'
;MSSNKQILKNNIISICNNYNSYDLISLYRNLIKYNNRLRIYILDDEVYNSYMHELYNVIDEYAYNNENNHEEIKKEFIAVVNKIIDYL
;
A
#
# COMPACT_ATOMS: atom_id res chain seq x y z
N MET A 1 19.52 -9.14 -4.29
CA MET A 1 18.15 -8.72 -4.63
C MET A 1 18.11 -8.40 -6.12
N SER A 2 17.11 -8.88 -6.88
CA SER A 2 17.01 -8.56 -8.31
C SER A 2 16.73 -7.05 -8.47
N SER A 3 17.28 -6.43 -9.53
CA SER A 3 17.10 -4.98 -9.77
C SER A 3 15.63 -4.56 -9.77
N ASN A 4 14.75 -5.44 -10.26
CA ASN A 4 13.31 -5.20 -10.32
C ASN A 4 12.63 -5.19 -8.94
N LYS A 5 13.10 -5.97 -7.96
CA LYS A 5 12.60 -5.93 -6.56
C LYS A 5 12.95 -4.58 -5.93
N GLN A 6 14.17 -4.11 -6.14
CA GLN A 6 14.64 -2.80 -5.65
C GLN A 6 13.90 -1.62 -6.32
N ILE A 7 13.66 -1.70 -7.63
CA ILE A 7 12.88 -0.70 -8.38
C ILE A 7 11.44 -0.64 -7.85
N LEU A 8 10.83 -1.79 -7.59
CA LEU A 8 9.48 -1.85 -7.01
C LEU A 8 9.44 -1.20 -5.62
N LYS A 9 10.39 -1.56 -4.75
CA LYS A 9 10.53 -0.98 -3.40
C LYS A 9 10.65 0.55 -3.46
N ASN A 10 11.53 1.06 -4.32
CA ASN A 10 11.74 2.50 -4.48
C ASN A 10 10.50 3.23 -5.01
N ASN A 11 9.73 2.61 -5.92
CA ASN A 11 8.48 3.18 -6.41
C ASN A 11 7.43 3.28 -5.30
N ILE A 12 7.30 2.24 -4.46
CA ILE A 12 6.34 2.22 -3.35
C ILE A 12 6.73 3.25 -2.28
N ILE A 13 8.02 3.35 -1.94
CA ILE A 13 8.54 4.40 -1.05
C ILE A 13 8.22 5.79 -1.60
N SER A 14 8.43 6.02 -2.90
CA SER A 14 8.11 7.31 -3.54
C SER A 14 6.60 7.63 -3.47
N ILE A 15 5.74 6.63 -3.63
CA ILE A 15 4.29 6.75 -3.52
C ILE A 15 3.90 7.14 -2.08
N CYS A 16 4.47 6.48 -1.06
CA CYS A 16 4.28 6.84 0.35
C CYS A 16 4.78 8.25 0.69
N ASN A 17 5.97 8.63 0.21
CA ASN A 17 6.57 9.92 0.53
C ASN A 17 5.85 11.09 -0.14
N ASN A 18 5.24 10.87 -1.31
CA ASN A 18 4.47 11.89 -2.03
C ASN A 18 2.97 11.91 -1.63
N TYR A 19 2.60 11.21 -0.57
CA TYR A 19 1.21 11.09 -0.15
C TYR A 19 0.54 12.42 0.18
N ASN A 20 1.27 13.45 0.62
CA ASN A 20 0.68 14.76 0.87
C ASN A 20 0.17 15.46 -0.42
N SER A 21 0.54 14.95 -1.60
CA SER A 21 0.12 15.45 -2.91
C SER A 21 -1.01 14.63 -3.55
N TYR A 22 -1.30 13.44 -3.00
CA TYR A 22 -2.29 12.50 -3.53
C TYR A 22 -3.45 12.37 -2.57
N ASP A 23 -4.68 12.32 -3.09
CA ASP A 23 -5.78 11.76 -2.28
C ASP A 23 -5.54 10.26 -2.04
N LEU A 24 -6.13 9.73 -0.97
CA LEU A 24 -5.94 8.34 -0.52
C LEU A 24 -6.32 7.33 -1.62
N ILE A 25 -7.29 7.70 -2.46
CA ILE A 25 -7.75 6.94 -3.63
C ILE A 25 -6.65 6.86 -4.72
N SER A 26 -5.96 7.96 -5.01
CA SER A 26 -4.89 8.00 -6.02
C SER A 26 -3.67 7.20 -5.61
N LEU A 27 -3.29 7.29 -4.34
CA LEU A 27 -2.23 6.49 -3.74
C LEU A 27 -2.54 4.98 -3.86
N TYR A 28 -3.77 4.58 -3.54
CA TYR A 28 -4.23 3.21 -3.67
C TYR A 28 -4.24 2.72 -5.14
N ARG A 29 -4.77 3.50 -6.08
CA ARG A 29 -4.75 3.14 -7.50
C ARG A 29 -3.33 2.88 -8.00
N ASN A 30 -2.38 3.66 -7.52
CA ASN A 30 -0.97 3.43 -7.80
C ASN A 30 -0.47 2.12 -7.20
N LEU A 31 -0.84 1.75 -5.97
CA LEU A 31 -0.49 0.44 -5.40
C LEU A 31 -1.11 -0.76 -6.14
N ILE A 32 -2.39 -0.68 -6.55
CA ILE A 32 -3.04 -1.75 -7.34
C ILE A 32 -2.27 -2.00 -8.64
N LYS A 33 -1.80 -0.93 -9.29
CA LYS A 33 -1.00 -1.03 -10.52
C LYS A 33 0.26 -1.90 -10.32
N TYR A 34 0.77 -1.94 -9.09
CA TYR A 34 1.92 -2.77 -8.72
C TYR A 34 1.53 -4.11 -8.09
N ASN A 35 0.24 -4.43 -7.90
CA ASN A 35 -0.22 -5.61 -7.17
C ASN A 35 0.31 -6.94 -7.75
N ASN A 36 0.22 -7.10 -9.08
CA ASN A 36 0.80 -8.26 -9.75
C ASN A 36 2.30 -8.40 -9.54
N ARG A 37 3.03 -7.27 -9.37
CA ARG A 37 4.46 -7.30 -9.09
C ARG A 37 4.72 -7.61 -7.62
N LEU A 38 3.89 -7.11 -6.71
CA LEU A 38 3.95 -7.44 -5.28
C LEU A 38 3.82 -8.93 -5.05
N ARG A 39 2.83 -9.57 -5.70
CA ARG A 39 2.65 -11.03 -5.64
C ARG A 39 3.87 -11.82 -6.11
N ILE A 40 4.61 -11.33 -7.11
CA ILE A 40 5.81 -12.00 -7.61
C ILE A 40 6.97 -11.94 -6.60
N TYR A 41 7.07 -10.86 -5.83
CA TYR A 41 8.21 -10.61 -4.94
C TYR A 41 7.95 -10.95 -3.47
N ILE A 42 6.68 -11.04 -3.07
CA ILE A 42 6.26 -11.63 -1.80
C ILE A 42 5.96 -13.10 -2.10
N LEU A 43 6.95 -13.98 -1.86
CA LEU A 43 6.88 -15.40 -2.20
C LEU A 43 5.92 -16.20 -1.31
N ASP A 44 5.40 -15.58 -0.26
CA ASP A 44 4.44 -16.15 0.67
C ASP A 44 3.04 -15.63 0.34
N ASP A 45 2.22 -16.49 -0.27
CA ASP A 45 0.86 -16.17 -0.68
C ASP A 45 -0.04 -15.82 0.52
N GLU A 46 0.18 -16.38 1.71
CA GLU A 46 -0.61 -16.04 2.90
C GLU A 46 -0.29 -14.62 3.37
N VAL A 47 0.98 -14.27 3.44
CA VAL A 47 1.44 -12.92 3.83
C VAL A 47 0.97 -11.88 2.82
N TYR A 48 1.10 -12.15 1.52
CA TYR A 48 0.60 -11.27 0.46
C TYR A 48 -0.91 -11.04 0.59
N ASN A 49 -1.68 -12.11 0.77
CA ASN A 49 -3.14 -12.02 0.89
C ASN A 49 -3.55 -11.24 2.14
N SER A 50 -2.85 -11.42 3.27
CA SER A 50 -3.08 -10.65 4.49
C SER A 50 -2.87 -9.15 4.28
N TYR A 51 -1.76 -8.75 3.65
CA TYR A 51 -1.50 -7.33 3.38
C TYR A 51 -2.50 -6.73 2.41
N MET A 52 -2.89 -7.46 1.36
CA MET A 52 -3.92 -6.97 0.44
C MET A 52 -5.28 -6.82 1.13
N HIS A 53 -5.64 -7.77 1.99
CA HIS A 53 -6.88 -7.70 2.76
C HIS A 53 -6.91 -6.50 3.72
N GLU A 54 -5.83 -6.28 4.49
CA GLU A 54 -5.68 -5.08 5.35
C GLU A 54 -5.80 -3.79 4.50
N LEU A 55 -5.16 -3.74 3.34
CA LEU A 55 -5.18 -2.58 2.46
C LEU A 55 -6.60 -2.26 1.96
N TYR A 56 -7.36 -3.27 1.53
CA TYR A 56 -8.73 -3.09 1.08
C TYR A 56 -9.67 -2.65 2.21
N ASN A 57 -9.52 -3.20 3.41
CA ASN A 57 -10.34 -2.82 4.57
C ASN A 57 -10.16 -1.32 4.92
N VAL A 58 -8.92 -0.83 4.95
CA VAL A 58 -8.62 0.59 5.21
C VAL A 58 -9.22 1.51 4.15
N ILE A 59 -9.33 1.04 2.90
CA ILE A 59 -9.92 1.81 1.78
C ILE A 59 -11.42 1.84 1.85
N ASP A 60 -12.06 0.70 2.14
CA ASP A 60 -13.50 0.65 2.34
C ASP A 60 -13.86 1.56 3.52
N GLU A 61 -13.09 1.51 4.60
CA GLU A 61 -13.26 2.44 5.71
C GLU A 61 -13.10 3.89 5.27
N TYR A 62 -12.07 4.25 4.50
CA TYR A 62 -11.92 5.61 3.96
C TYR A 62 -13.09 6.06 3.06
N ALA A 63 -13.55 5.17 2.18
CA ALA A 63 -14.57 5.48 1.18
C ALA A 63 -15.96 5.67 1.81
N TYR A 64 -16.22 5.01 2.94
CA TYR A 64 -17.52 5.00 3.59
C TYR A 64 -17.57 5.73 4.94
N ASN A 65 -16.43 6.00 5.61
CA ASN A 65 -16.38 6.92 6.77
C ASN A 65 -16.32 8.38 6.31
N ASN A 66 -17.46 9.07 6.40
CA ASN A 66 -17.59 10.51 6.14
C ASN A 66 -17.23 11.40 7.34
N GLU A 67 -16.95 10.82 8.52
CA GLU A 67 -16.73 11.59 9.75
C GLU A 67 -15.23 11.65 10.10
N ASN A 68 -14.58 12.79 9.79
CA ASN A 68 -13.35 13.38 10.37
C ASN A 68 -12.10 12.52 10.68
N ASN A 69 -12.09 11.21 10.45
CA ASN A 69 -11.00 10.30 10.85
C ASN A 69 -9.99 10.01 9.72
N HIS A 70 -9.98 10.81 8.67
CA HIS A 70 -9.07 10.65 7.54
C HIS A 70 -7.58 10.66 7.94
N GLU A 71 -7.21 11.36 9.04
CA GLU A 71 -5.84 11.31 9.55
C GLU A 71 -5.46 9.97 10.19
N GLU A 72 -6.41 9.30 10.86
CA GLU A 72 -6.19 8.00 11.49
C GLU A 72 -6.11 6.90 10.43
N ILE A 73 -7.05 6.91 9.49
CA ILE A 73 -7.08 6.01 8.32
C ILE A 73 -5.80 6.17 7.48
N LYS A 74 -5.30 7.41 7.33
CA LYS A 74 -4.00 7.70 6.70
C LYS A 74 -2.83 7.02 7.43
N LYS A 75 -2.81 7.05 8.77
CA LYS A 75 -1.73 6.41 9.55
C LYS A 75 -1.75 4.89 9.38
N GLU A 76 -2.93 4.28 9.45
CA GLU A 76 -3.08 2.84 9.25
C GLU A 76 -2.65 2.42 7.84
N PHE A 77 -3.07 3.17 6.83
CA PHE A 77 -2.63 2.93 5.46
C PHE A 77 -1.09 2.93 5.34
N ILE A 78 -0.43 3.98 5.86
CA ILE A 78 1.03 4.09 5.82
C ILE A 78 1.68 2.90 6.54
N ALA A 79 1.11 2.45 7.66
CA ALA A 79 1.60 1.29 8.38
C ALA A 79 1.52 0.01 7.54
N VAL A 80 0.40 -0.25 6.86
CA VAL A 80 0.24 -1.43 5.99
C VAL A 80 1.25 -1.39 4.84
N VAL A 81 1.45 -0.23 4.19
CA VAL A 81 2.40 -0.13 3.08
C VAL A 81 3.85 -0.28 3.53
N ASN A 82 4.21 0.20 4.72
CA ASN A 82 5.54 -0.04 5.28
C ASN A 82 5.80 -1.53 5.53
N LYS A 83 4.81 -2.30 6.00
CA LYS A 83 4.92 -3.76 6.11
C LYS A 83 5.23 -4.39 4.74
N ILE A 84 4.56 -3.93 3.68
CA ILE A 84 4.84 -4.40 2.31
C ILE A 84 6.27 -4.04 1.87
N ILE A 85 6.74 -2.83 2.16
CA ILE A 85 8.11 -2.36 1.84
C ILE A 85 9.17 -3.21 2.55
N ASP A 86 8.93 -3.64 3.78
CA ASP A 86 9.87 -4.43 4.58
C ASP A 86 10.03 -5.86 4.03
N TYR A 87 8.96 -6.44 3.51
CA TYR A 87 8.98 -7.77 2.88
C TYR A 87 9.62 -7.77 1.47
N LEU A 88 9.63 -6.62 0.80
CA LEU A 88 10.31 -6.39 -0.48
C LEU A 88 11.81 -6.14 -0.29
#